data_AF-A0A2V7GFF7-F1
#
_entry.id   AF-A0A2V7GFF7-F1
#
_cell.length_a   1.000
_cell.length_b   1.000
_cell.length_c   1.000
_cell.angle_alpha   90.00
_cell.angle_beta   90.00
_cell.angle_gamma   90.00
#
_symmetry.space_group_name_H-M   'P 1'
#
loop_
_entity.id
_entity.type
_entity.pdbx_description
1 polymer ?
#
loop_
_entity_poly.entity_id
_entity_poly.type
_entity_poly.pdbx_seq_one_letter_code
_entity_poly.pdbx_strand_id
1 'polypeptide(L)' 'MKLLTLGLAVPLFVAAAPAAGAQEAPKAPEALQVGADAPDFALPGATRYGVLRNPIHLSDFKGKTVVLAFFYKARTKG' A
#
# COMPACT_ATOMS: atom_id res chain seq x y z
N MET A 1 -64.55 39.09 -15.64
CA MET A 1 -64.75 37.87 -16.46
C MET A 1 -63.64 36.90 -16.13
N LYS A 2 -64.02 35.71 -15.68
CA LYS A 2 -63.17 34.69 -15.10
C LYS A 2 -62.49 33.92 -16.21
N LEU A 3 -61.17 34.03 -16.35
CA LEU A 3 -60.37 33.10 -17.13
C LEU A 3 -59.16 32.69 -16.28
N LEU A 4 -59.31 31.47 -15.79
CA LEU A 4 -58.33 30.65 -15.09
C LEU A 4 -57.33 30.06 -16.10
N THR A 5 -56.23 29.51 -15.59
CA THR A 5 -55.22 28.65 -16.24
C THR A 5 -54.20 29.39 -17.12
N LEU A 6 -52.89 29.14 -17.04
CA LEU A 6 -52.22 27.87 -16.80
C LEU A 6 -50.83 28.14 -16.18
N GLY A 7 -50.55 27.54 -15.02
CA GLY A 7 -49.23 27.63 -14.38
C GLY A 7 -48.20 26.82 -15.15
N LEU A 8 -47.15 27.49 -15.62
CA LEU A 8 -45.97 26.84 -16.16
C LEU A 8 -45.07 26.41 -14.99
N ALA A 9 -45.26 25.20 -14.49
CA ALA A 9 -44.35 24.60 -13.53
C ALA A 9 -43.04 24.25 -14.27
N VAL A 10 -41.98 25.01 -14.01
CA VAL A 10 -40.62 24.69 -14.44
C VAL A 10 -40.05 23.66 -13.46
N PRO A 11 -39.74 22.42 -13.86
CA PRO A 11 -39.00 21.52 -12.99
C PRO A 11 -37.54 22.00 -12.95
N LEU A 12 -37.12 22.51 -11.80
CA LEU A 12 -35.71 22.68 -11.47
C LEU A 12 -35.09 21.29 -11.36
N PHE A 13 -34.50 20.80 -12.45
CA PHE A 13 -33.61 19.66 -12.42
C PHE A 13 -32.35 20.06 -11.64
N VAL A 14 -32.31 19.74 -10.35
CA VAL A 14 -31.06 19.76 -9.58
C VAL A 14 -30.23 18.58 -10.07
N ALA A 15 -29.26 18.85 -10.94
CA ALA A 15 -28.24 17.88 -11.29
C ALA A 15 -27.43 17.56 -10.03
N ALA A 16 -27.70 16.42 -9.40
CA ALA A 16 -26.82 15.84 -8.41
C ALA A 16 -25.54 15.39 -9.12
N ALA A 17 -24.52 16.27 -9.12
CA ALA A 17 -23.18 15.88 -9.51
C ALA A 17 -22.71 14.78 -8.55
N PRO A 18 -22.13 13.67 -9.03
CA PRO A 18 -21.53 12.71 -8.13
C PRO A 18 -20.37 13.42 -7.44
N ALA A 19 -20.44 13.53 -6.11
CA ALA A 19 -19.26 13.82 -5.32
C ALA A 19 -18.32 12.64 -5.53
N ALA A 20 -17.40 12.78 -6.48
CA ALA A 20 -16.27 11.88 -6.60
C ALA A 20 -15.48 12.03 -5.30
N GLY A 21 -15.69 11.10 -4.37
CA GLY A 21 -14.84 10.97 -3.21
C GLY A 21 -13.41 10.88 -3.71
N ALA A 22 -12.59 11.87 -3.40
CA ALA A 22 -11.17 11.81 -3.63
C ALA A 22 -10.65 10.63 -2.81
N GLN A 23 -10.48 9.48 -3.45
CA GLN A 23 -9.83 8.34 -2.82
C GLN A 23 -8.38 8.74 -2.61
N GLU A 24 -8.01 9.00 -1.36
CA GLU A 24 -6.63 9.24 -0.97
C GLU A 24 -5.77 8.10 -1.51
N ALA A 25 -4.82 8.45 -2.39
CA ALA A 25 -3.87 7.49 -2.91
C ALA A 25 -3.13 6.85 -1.72
N PRO A 26 -2.93 5.52 -1.71
CA PRO A 26 -2.19 4.86 -0.64
C PRO A 26 -0.86 5.57 -0.42
N LYS A 27 -0.65 6.10 0.79
CA LYS A 27 0.60 6.76 1.16
C LYS A 27 1.73 5.76 0.97
N ALA A 28 2.71 6.14 0.15
CA ALA A 28 3.89 5.31 -0.07
C ALA A 28 4.60 5.05 1.27
N PRO A 29 5.16 3.85 1.49
CA PRO A 29 5.94 3.56 2.69
C PRO A 29 7.07 4.57 2.84
N GLU A 30 7.31 5.02 4.05
CA GLU A 30 8.41 5.93 4.35
C GLU A 30 9.75 5.23 4.14
N ALA A 31 10.71 5.92 3.51
CA ALA A 31 12.02 5.36 3.25
C ALA A 31 12.82 5.20 4.56
N LEU A 32 13.60 4.12 4.66
CA LEU A 32 14.48 3.91 5.80
C LEU A 32 15.58 4.98 5.83
N GLN A 33 15.73 5.62 6.99
CA GLN A 33 16.70 6.69 7.21
C GLN A 33 18.04 6.10 7.67
N VAL A 34 19.15 6.69 7.22
CA VAL A 34 20.49 6.30 7.68
C VAL A 34 20.67 6.67 9.16
N GLY A 35 21.21 5.75 9.96
CA GLY A 35 21.43 5.95 11.40
C GLY A 35 20.22 5.67 12.28
N ALA A 36 19.04 5.45 11.69
CA ALA A 36 17.90 4.89 12.41
C ALA A 36 18.12 3.39 12.69
N ASP A 37 17.55 2.90 13.78
CA ASP A 37 17.54 1.46 14.05
C ASP A 37 16.81 0.72 12.93
N ALA A 38 17.48 -0.30 12.37
CA ALA A 38 16.88 -1.16 11.37
C ALA A 38 15.73 -1.96 12.02
N PRO A 39 14.50 -1.93 11.45
CA PRO A 39 13.39 -2.71 11.98
C PRO A 39 13.68 -4.20 11.95
N ASP A 40 13.30 -4.92 13.01
CA ASP A 40 13.39 -6.36 13.00
C ASP A 40 12.37 -6.97 12.02
N PHE A 41 12.77 -8.07 11.39
CA PHE A 41 11.92 -8.84 10.51
C PHE A 41 12.31 -10.32 10.58
N ALA A 42 11.36 -11.18 10.26
CA ALA A 42 11.57 -12.61 10.19
C ALA A 42 11.31 -13.12 8.77
N LEU A 43 12.23 -13.92 8.23
CA LEU A 43 12.06 -14.57 6.92
C LEU A 43 12.35 -16.07 7.02
N PRO A 44 11.69 -16.91 6.21
CA PRO A 44 12.12 -18.28 6.03
C PRO A 44 13.54 -18.30 5.46
N GLY A 45 14.47 -18.94 6.16
CA GLY A 45 15.80 -19.16 5.64
C GLY A 45 15.86 -20.40 4.73
N ALA A 46 16.75 -20.40 3.76
CA ALA A 46 17.04 -21.58 2.94
C ALA A 46 18.55 -21.78 2.76
N THR A 47 18.97 -23.05 2.73
CA THR A 47 20.34 -23.45 2.43
C THR A 47 20.33 -24.48 1.28
N ARG A 48 21.50 -25.00 0.90
CA ARG A 48 21.60 -26.11 -0.06
C ARG A 48 20.85 -27.38 0.37
N TYR A 49 20.49 -27.50 1.64
CA TYR A 49 19.79 -28.67 2.19
C TYR A 49 18.28 -28.45 2.33
N GLY A 50 17.74 -27.31 1.86
CA GLY A 50 16.33 -26.98 1.94
C GLY A 50 16.02 -25.82 2.87
N VAL A 51 14.74 -25.68 3.21
CA VAL A 51 14.22 -24.62 4.09
C VAL A 51 14.54 -24.94 5.55
N LEU A 52 14.96 -23.92 6.29
CA LEU A 52 15.24 -24.02 7.73
C LEU A 52 13.94 -24.25 8.51
N ARG A 53 14.00 -25.05 9.58
CA ARG A 53 12.84 -25.29 10.46
C ARG A 53 12.36 -24.02 11.15
N ASN A 54 13.32 -23.19 11.58
CA ASN A 54 13.05 -21.93 12.26
C ASN A 54 13.28 -20.77 11.29
N PRO A 55 12.48 -19.69 11.38
CA PRO A 55 12.76 -18.46 10.65
C PRO A 55 14.06 -17.82 11.15
N ILE A 56 14.61 -16.93 10.33
CA ILE A 56 15.76 -16.09 10.68
C ILE A 56 15.25 -14.69 11.00
N HIS A 57 15.66 -14.14 12.14
CA HIS A 57 15.39 -12.74 12.52
C HIS A 57 16.59 -11.85 12.22
N LEU A 58 16.35 -10.57 11.93
CA LEU A 58 17.45 -9.60 11.83
C LEU A 58 18.18 -9.46 13.17
N SER A 59 17.44 -9.55 14.29
CA SER A 59 17.99 -9.51 15.64
C SER A 59 19.02 -10.59 15.93
N ASP A 60 18.96 -11.74 15.24
CA ASP A 60 19.90 -12.86 15.43
C ASP A 60 21.34 -12.46 15.04
N PHE A 61 21.50 -11.38 14.27
CA PHE A 61 22.80 -10.88 13.80
C PHE A 61 23.29 -9.63 14.55
N LYS A 62 22.70 -9.28 15.69
CA LYS A 62 23.19 -8.16 16.53
C LYS A 62 24.69 -8.30 16.82
N GLY A 63 25.40 -7.18 16.78
CA GLY A 63 26.86 -7.13 16.94
C GLY A 63 27.66 -7.49 15.69
N LYS A 64 27.01 -7.74 14.55
CA LYS A 64 27.65 -7.92 13.24
C LYS A 64 27.24 -6.81 12.28
N THR A 65 28.12 -6.52 11.32
CA THR A 65 27.74 -5.73 10.14
C THR A 65 26.97 -6.63 9.18
N VAL A 66 25.74 -6.26 8.85
CA VAL A 66 24.83 -7.03 8.00
C VAL A 66 24.54 -6.24 6.73
N VAL A 67 24.60 -6.92 5.58
CA VAL A 67 24.21 -6.35 4.28
C VAL A 67 22.92 -7.03 3.84
N LEU A 68 21.88 -6.25 3.55
CA LEU A 68 20.61 -6.72 3.01
C LEU A 68 20.55 -6.46 1.51
N ALA A 69 20.32 -7.51 0.73
CA ALA A 69 20.19 -7.42 -0.72
C ALA A 69 18.88 -8.08 -1.16
N PHE A 70 18.03 -7.32 -1.85
CA PHE A 70 16.73 -7.79 -2.34
C PHE A 70 16.81 -8.13 -3.83
N PHE A 71 16.39 -9.34 -4.18
CA PHE A 71 16.33 -9.81 -5.55
C PHE A 71 14.88 -10.15 -5.90
N TYR A 72 14.21 -9.32 -6.71
CA TYR A 72 12.81 -9.55 -7.08
C TYR A 72 12.60 -10.83 -7.91
N LYS A 73 13.66 -11.30 -8.59
CA LYS A 73 13.74 -12.59 -9.28
C LYS A 73 15.06 -13.29 -8.93
N ALA A 74 15.10 -13.87 -7.74
CA ALA A 74 16.25 -14.67 -7.33
C ALA A 74 16.23 -16.03 -8.05
N ARG A 75 17.40 -16.48 -8.53
CA ARG A 75 17.62 -17.87 -9.01
C ARG A 75 16.72 -18.29 -10.18
N THR A 76 16.22 -17.36 -10.98
CA THR A 76 15.49 -17.67 -12.23
C THR A 76 16.47 -17.89 -13.38
N LYS A 77 16.08 -18.69 -14.38
CA LYS A 77 16.75 -18.65 -15.70
C LYS A 77 16.51 -17.27 -16.33
N GLY A 78 17.52 -16.73 -17.00
CA GLY A 78 17.42 -15.48 -17.77
C GLY A 78 16.50 -15.63 -18.96
#